data_AF-A0A832M124-F1
#
_entry.id   AF-A0A832M124-F1
#
_cell.length_a   1.000
_cell.length_b   1.000
_cell.length_c   1.000
_cell.angle_alpha   90.00
_cell.angle_beta   90.00
_cell.angle_gamma   90.00
#
_symmetry.space_group_name_H-M   'P 1'
#
loop_
_entity.id
_entity.type
_entity.pdbx_description
1 polymer ?
#
loop_
_entity_poly.entity_id
_entity_poly.type
_entity_poly.pdbx_seq_one_letter_code
_entity_poly.pdbx_strand_id
1 'polypeptide(L)'
;MGTNHPKSLPGSKPRANSKKLALKKAIWDPSLRISPKQLSKVSPPRRRSYWSFLWAIALVVGSASGMASLGWLSLQLIINPQSVKWVNQLIPGWSADPNLDQPAKSLPDIRHELRQQERIPGDLILLGKTLSFLDGKTPTVDWLLPVRRIEPNCMLNCDRIVELRVYQTAIDQRRSLTTKDTYYLVSQLAITGLEESFAIAPLVEATSVNQGSSRALPLTQLSRYEGTVPKQGVWLNLSGTRTRGDEAITYGQILYYHPNHQHLSVKLQWTSPTEEEPVWKEVTGGGTPELIVNQTIGMEPYFEIYQMKPHTFVRSPVQLELISVIDPVLEDSQYHSALLLARSRLWSTSLKWLQSFKQRSPKHWSAATQAQLDLVRWHAQATHNQAEGSWASPSQQILANMIDGRWERALTVFESSVEASQETVGLLKTDRGRLENRIKAALRVSPKKIEVKTWGTLLLAAQQSQSVAIAWLKKQPNT
;
A
#
# COMPACT_ATOMS: atom_id res chain seq x y z
N MET A 1 50.78 -1.47 26.50
CA MET A 1 51.33 -0.52 27.50
C MET A 1 50.94 0.87 27.05
N GLY A 2 50.19 1.71 27.76
CA GLY A 2 49.62 1.61 29.08
C GLY A 2 48.31 2.41 29.13
N THR A 3 47.41 1.91 29.96
CA THR A 3 46.20 2.51 30.49
C THR A 3 46.48 3.82 31.23
N ASN A 4 45.48 4.70 31.37
CA ASN A 4 45.11 5.28 32.68
C ASN A 4 43.81 6.11 32.61
N HIS A 5 42.76 5.56 33.22
CA HIS A 5 41.73 6.28 33.99
C HIS A 5 42.35 6.79 35.31
N PRO A 6 41.82 7.84 36.01
CA PRO A 6 40.63 7.64 36.89
C PRO A 6 39.74 8.87 37.24
N LYS A 7 38.50 8.57 37.71
CA LYS A 7 37.68 9.14 38.83
C LYS A 7 37.40 10.66 38.87
N SER A 8 36.30 11.24 39.38
CA SER A 8 35.10 10.82 40.13
C SER A 8 34.14 12.05 40.26
N LEU A 9 32.83 11.80 40.41
CA LEU A 9 31.74 12.71 40.86
C LEU A 9 31.93 13.13 42.35
N PRO A 10 31.33 14.24 42.87
CA PRO A 10 29.91 14.24 43.32
C PRO A 10 29.18 15.63 43.34
N GLY A 11 27.87 15.63 43.63
CA GLY A 11 27.23 16.75 44.34
C GLY A 11 25.89 17.27 43.78
N SER A 12 24.89 17.37 44.66
CA SER A 12 23.46 17.51 44.36
C SER A 12 22.80 18.76 44.98
N LYS A 13 21.72 19.26 44.33
CA LYS A 13 20.51 19.93 44.89
C LYS A 13 20.64 21.41 45.40
N PRO A 14 19.52 22.11 45.74
CA PRO A 14 18.56 22.76 44.81
C PRO A 14 18.32 24.25 45.20
N ARG A 15 17.51 25.01 44.43
CA ARG A 15 17.09 26.37 44.85
C ARG A 15 15.59 26.59 44.65
N ALA A 16 14.91 26.87 45.75
CA ALA A 16 13.54 27.37 45.85
C ALA A 16 13.55 28.90 46.04
N ASN A 17 12.49 29.58 45.59
CA ASN A 17 11.88 30.77 46.22
C ASN A 17 10.61 31.17 45.43
N SER A 18 9.41 31.22 46.04
CA SER A 18 8.80 32.33 46.82
C SER A 18 8.26 33.45 45.88
N LYS A 19 7.05 34.03 45.93
CA LYS A 19 6.14 34.43 47.04
C LYS A 19 4.79 34.97 46.48
N LYS A 20 3.71 34.73 47.23
CA LYS A 20 2.60 35.62 47.72
C LYS A 20 1.96 36.73 46.87
N LEU A 21 0.61 36.84 46.93
CA LEU A 21 -0.22 37.90 47.59
C LEU A 21 -1.74 37.57 47.34
N ALA A 22 -2.63 37.43 48.34
CA ALA A 22 -3.40 38.47 49.11
C ALA A 22 -4.56 39.10 48.28
N LEU A 23 -5.77 39.45 48.73
CA LEU A 23 -6.44 39.58 50.05
C LEU A 23 -7.93 40.04 49.82
N LYS A 24 -8.83 39.79 50.81
CA LYS A 24 -10.04 40.59 51.22
C LYS A 24 -11.26 40.66 50.27
N LYS A 25 -12.53 40.74 50.73
CA LYS A 25 -13.12 41.59 51.78
C LYS A 25 -14.55 41.12 52.15
N ALA A 26 -14.98 41.37 53.40
CA ALA A 26 -16.34 41.22 53.95
C ALA A 26 -17.03 42.60 54.13
N ILE A 27 -18.36 42.64 54.37
CA ILE A 27 -19.22 43.69 55.04
C ILE A 27 -20.71 43.19 54.95
N TRP A 28 -21.44 42.84 56.04
CA TRP A 28 -22.37 43.64 56.93
C TRP A 28 -23.57 44.28 56.16
N ASP A 29 -24.86 44.29 56.56
CA ASP A 29 -25.53 44.50 57.87
C ASP A 29 -27.08 44.17 57.80
N PRO A 30 -28.01 44.47 58.77
CA PRO A 30 -29.07 43.55 59.24
C PRO A 30 -30.49 44.21 59.38
N SER A 31 -31.32 43.74 60.35
CA SER A 31 -32.64 44.22 60.84
C SER A 31 -33.85 43.49 60.23
N LEU A 32 -34.82 42.92 60.97
CA LEU A 32 -35.74 43.47 62.00
C LEU A 32 -36.29 42.31 62.88
N ARG A 33 -36.19 42.38 64.23
CA ARG A 33 -37.19 42.81 65.25
C ARG A 33 -38.32 41.83 65.65
N ILE A 34 -38.20 41.40 66.93
CA ILE A 34 -39.20 41.34 68.02
C ILE A 34 -40.04 40.04 68.26
N SER A 35 -39.89 39.57 69.51
CA SER A 35 -40.47 38.46 70.32
C SER A 35 -41.90 38.77 70.88
N PRO A 36 -42.54 38.00 71.81
CA PRO A 36 -42.33 36.64 72.34
C PRO A 36 -43.64 35.82 72.61
N LYS A 37 -43.48 34.54 73.02
CA LYS A 37 -44.34 33.60 73.81
C LYS A 37 -44.33 32.23 73.11
N GLN A 38 -44.13 31.07 73.73
CA GLN A 38 -44.20 30.65 75.13
C GLN A 38 -43.44 29.30 75.28
N LEU A 39 -43.16 28.92 76.52
CA LEU A 39 -42.39 27.75 76.95
C LEU A 39 -42.86 26.40 76.36
N SER A 40 -41.91 25.51 76.03
CA SER A 40 -41.60 24.31 76.83
C SER A 40 -40.85 23.23 76.02
N LYS A 41 -40.09 22.42 76.76
CA LYS A 41 -39.43 21.14 76.42
C LYS A 41 -37.98 21.18 75.93
N VAL A 42 -37.10 20.89 76.89
CA VAL A 42 -35.76 20.33 76.74
C VAL A 42 -35.81 19.06 75.90
N SER A 43 -34.97 18.97 74.87
CA SER A 43 -34.70 17.77 74.07
C SER A 43 -33.21 17.39 74.15
N PRO A 44 -32.86 16.08 74.24
CA PRO A 44 -31.51 15.57 74.49
C PRO A 44 -30.61 15.58 73.22
N PRO A 45 -29.28 15.33 73.34
CA PRO A 45 -28.32 15.62 72.29
C PRO A 45 -28.44 14.68 71.08
N ARG A 46 -28.22 15.28 69.91
CA ARG A 46 -28.32 14.67 68.57
C ARG A 46 -27.20 13.64 68.36
N ARG A 47 -27.53 12.36 68.48
CA ARG A 47 -26.67 11.22 68.18
C ARG A 47 -26.35 11.20 66.67
N ARG A 48 -25.09 11.47 66.32
CA ARG A 48 -24.55 11.40 64.95
C ARG A 48 -24.69 9.98 64.41
N SER A 49 -25.33 9.85 63.25
CA SER A 49 -25.65 8.58 62.59
C SER A 49 -24.39 7.85 62.13
N TYR A 50 -23.92 6.89 62.93
CA TYR A 50 -22.84 5.96 62.62
C TYR A 50 -23.15 5.09 61.38
N TRP A 51 -24.44 4.95 61.03
CA TRP A 51 -24.91 4.22 59.85
C TRP A 51 -24.65 4.96 58.54
N SER A 52 -24.64 6.30 58.54
CA SER A 52 -24.29 7.08 57.35
C SER A 52 -22.82 6.91 56.93
N PHE A 53 -21.93 6.67 57.89
CA PHE A 53 -20.50 6.46 57.65
C PHE A 53 -20.22 5.03 57.14
N LEU A 54 -20.96 4.03 57.62
CA LEU A 54 -20.86 2.65 57.12
C LEU A 54 -21.40 2.50 55.70
N TRP A 55 -22.50 3.20 55.33
CA TRP A 55 -22.97 3.24 53.95
C TRP A 55 -22.01 3.99 53.02
N ALA A 56 -21.39 5.09 53.49
CA ALA A 56 -20.39 5.81 52.71
C ALA A 56 -19.12 4.98 52.46
N ILE A 57 -18.64 4.22 53.45
CA ILE A 57 -17.50 3.31 53.28
C ILE A 57 -17.87 2.15 52.36
N ALA A 58 -19.06 1.57 52.47
CA ALA A 58 -19.52 0.52 51.56
C ALA A 58 -19.63 1.02 50.10
N LEU A 59 -20.08 2.26 49.89
CA LEU A 59 -20.13 2.89 48.56
C LEU A 59 -18.73 3.18 47.99
N VAL A 60 -17.78 3.60 48.83
CA VAL A 60 -16.39 3.90 48.39
C VAL A 60 -15.59 2.61 48.15
N VAL A 61 -15.76 1.58 48.98
CA VAL A 61 -15.11 0.27 48.78
C VAL A 61 -15.76 -0.51 47.63
N GLY A 62 -17.08 -0.41 47.46
CA GLY A 62 -17.82 -1.00 46.32
C GLY A 62 -17.45 -0.35 44.98
N SER A 63 -17.25 0.96 44.95
CA SER A 63 -16.83 1.67 43.72
C SER A 63 -15.36 1.41 43.37
N ALA A 64 -14.46 1.34 44.36
CA ALA A 64 -13.05 1.01 44.12
C ALA A 64 -12.85 -0.43 43.60
N SER A 65 -13.63 -1.40 44.11
CA SER A 65 -13.59 -2.80 43.65
C SER A 65 -14.27 -2.98 42.28
N GLY A 66 -15.34 -2.23 42.00
CA GLY A 66 -15.97 -2.18 40.67
C GLY A 66 -15.05 -1.63 39.57
N MET A 67 -14.26 -0.60 39.87
CA MET A 67 -13.32 -0.01 38.89
C MET A 67 -12.13 -0.93 38.60
N ALA A 68 -11.61 -1.64 39.60
CA ALA A 68 -10.53 -2.60 39.39
C ALA A 68 -10.96 -3.83 38.59
N SER A 69 -12.19 -4.32 38.81
CA SER A 69 -12.76 -5.45 38.07
C SER A 69 -13.12 -5.08 36.62
N LEU A 70 -13.69 -3.89 36.38
CA LEU A 70 -13.92 -3.38 35.03
C LEU A 70 -12.62 -3.08 34.28
N GLY A 71 -11.61 -2.53 34.96
CA GLY A 71 -10.29 -2.32 34.39
C GLY A 71 -9.61 -3.64 34.01
N TRP A 72 -9.68 -4.66 34.88
CA TRP A 72 -9.15 -5.99 34.61
C TRP A 72 -9.88 -6.69 33.46
N LEU A 73 -11.21 -6.60 33.41
CA LEU A 73 -12.03 -7.09 32.29
C LEU A 73 -11.70 -6.37 30.98
N SER A 74 -11.51 -5.05 31.00
CA SER A 74 -11.11 -4.30 29.81
C SER A 74 -9.73 -4.71 29.31
N LEU A 75 -8.79 -4.94 30.23
CA LEU A 75 -7.44 -5.38 29.89
C LEU A 75 -7.47 -6.81 29.34
N GLN A 76 -8.27 -7.71 29.92
CA GLN A 76 -8.48 -9.05 29.39
C GLN A 76 -9.16 -9.06 28.01
N LEU A 77 -10.15 -8.19 27.78
CA LEU A 77 -10.83 -8.11 26.47
C LEU A 77 -9.90 -7.54 25.39
N ILE A 78 -8.95 -6.68 25.73
CA ILE A 78 -7.94 -6.15 24.80
C ILE A 78 -6.85 -7.19 24.51
N ILE A 79 -6.37 -7.91 25.55
CA ILE A 79 -5.24 -8.84 25.42
C ILE A 79 -5.69 -10.21 24.89
N ASN A 80 -6.89 -10.68 25.27
CA ASN A 80 -7.43 -11.98 24.85
C ASN A 80 -8.97 -11.99 24.85
N PRO A 81 -9.61 -11.42 23.81
CA PRO A 81 -11.07 -11.32 23.71
C PRO A 81 -11.78 -12.70 23.71
N GLN A 82 -11.08 -13.79 23.42
CA GLN A 82 -11.64 -15.15 23.38
C GLN A 82 -11.74 -15.83 24.76
N SER A 83 -11.16 -15.23 25.81
CA SER A 83 -11.12 -15.83 27.15
C SER A 83 -12.44 -15.73 27.94
N VAL A 84 -13.39 -14.92 27.48
CA VAL A 84 -14.60 -14.57 28.23
C VAL A 84 -15.87 -15.09 27.54
N LYS A 85 -16.06 -16.42 27.58
CA LYS A 85 -17.17 -17.13 26.88
C LYS A 85 -18.59 -16.64 27.24
N TRP A 86 -18.79 -16.05 28.42
CA TRP A 86 -20.10 -15.54 28.86
C TRP A 86 -20.52 -14.24 28.16
N VAL A 87 -19.58 -13.46 27.61
CA VAL A 87 -19.89 -12.22 26.88
C VAL A 87 -20.57 -12.52 25.54
N ASN A 88 -20.20 -13.62 24.86
CA ASN A 88 -20.89 -14.10 23.67
C ASN A 88 -22.35 -14.52 23.92
N GLN A 89 -22.72 -14.85 25.17
CA GLN A 89 -24.11 -15.17 25.54
C GLN A 89 -24.96 -13.92 25.78
N LEU A 90 -24.36 -12.81 26.23
CA LEU A 90 -25.08 -11.55 26.50
C LEU A 90 -25.20 -10.65 25.27
N ILE A 91 -24.26 -10.72 24.33
CA ILE A 91 -24.31 -9.99 23.05
C ILE A 91 -23.92 -10.95 21.92
N PRO A 92 -24.87 -11.68 21.33
CA PRO A 92 -24.61 -12.53 20.18
C PRO A 92 -24.03 -11.69 19.03
N GLY A 93 -22.83 -12.03 18.55
CA GLY A 93 -22.19 -11.36 17.40
C GLY A 93 -21.15 -10.28 17.71
N TRP A 94 -20.84 -9.97 18.98
CA TRP A 94 -19.82 -8.96 19.34
C TRP A 94 -18.39 -9.33 18.89
N SER A 95 -18.01 -10.61 18.94
CA SER A 95 -16.68 -11.10 18.54
C SER A 95 -16.70 -12.45 17.82
N ALA A 96 -17.87 -12.86 17.33
CA ALA A 96 -17.96 -14.06 16.52
C ALA A 96 -17.53 -13.70 15.09
N ASP A 97 -16.30 -14.03 14.70
CA ASP A 97 -16.09 -14.38 13.30
C ASP A 97 -17.11 -15.49 12.99
N PRO A 98 -18.07 -15.27 12.06
CA PRO A 98 -19.23 -16.16 11.86
C PRO A 98 -18.85 -17.60 11.45
N ASN A 99 -17.57 -17.85 11.19
CA ASN A 99 -17.02 -19.15 10.85
C ASN A 99 -16.62 -19.99 12.08
N LEU A 100 -16.49 -19.41 13.28
CA LEU A 100 -16.05 -20.09 14.51
C LEU A 100 -17.03 -21.16 15.02
N ASP A 101 -18.31 -21.07 14.66
CA ASP A 101 -19.35 -22.02 15.06
C ASP A 101 -19.54 -23.16 14.05
N GLN A 102 -18.80 -23.17 12.94
CA GLN A 102 -18.94 -24.23 11.94
C GLN A 102 -18.18 -25.49 12.37
N PRO A 103 -18.86 -26.66 12.42
CA PRO A 103 -18.19 -27.92 12.75
C PRO A 103 -17.15 -28.25 11.69
N ALA A 104 -16.10 -29.00 12.09
CA ALA A 104 -15.13 -29.51 11.14
C ALA A 104 -15.82 -30.41 10.11
N LYS A 105 -15.51 -30.19 8.83
CA LYS A 105 -16.09 -30.94 7.70
C LYS A 105 -15.00 -31.65 6.93
N SER A 106 -15.33 -32.80 6.32
CA SER A 106 -14.39 -33.46 5.40
C SER A 106 -14.33 -32.70 4.06
N LEU A 107 -13.23 -32.83 3.32
CA LEU A 107 -13.12 -32.19 2.00
C LEU A 107 -14.24 -32.61 1.02
N PRO A 108 -14.67 -33.89 0.96
CA PRO A 108 -15.84 -34.29 0.19
C PRO A 108 -17.12 -33.53 0.58
N ASP A 109 -17.38 -33.33 1.88
CA ASP A 109 -18.57 -32.63 2.36
C ASP A 109 -18.51 -31.14 1.98
N ILE A 110 -17.34 -30.51 2.14
CA ILE A 110 -17.11 -29.11 1.73
C ILE A 110 -17.38 -28.95 0.23
N ARG A 111 -16.85 -29.87 -0.60
CA ARG A 111 -17.05 -29.83 -2.06
C ARG A 111 -18.51 -30.05 -2.43
N HIS A 112 -19.21 -30.95 -1.72
CA HIS A 112 -20.63 -31.21 -1.94
C HIS A 112 -21.49 -29.98 -1.61
N GLU A 113 -21.26 -29.34 -0.46
CA GLU A 113 -21.96 -28.11 -0.05
C GLU A 113 -21.77 -26.97 -1.05
N LEU A 114 -20.53 -26.77 -1.53
CA LEU A 114 -20.25 -25.76 -2.55
C LEU A 114 -21.01 -26.03 -3.85
N ARG A 115 -21.07 -27.30 -4.30
CA ARG A 115 -21.82 -27.67 -5.51
C ARG A 115 -23.32 -27.45 -5.37
N GLN A 116 -23.90 -27.70 -4.20
CA GLN A 116 -25.30 -27.40 -3.92
C GLN A 116 -25.61 -25.90 -4.02
N GLN A 117 -24.60 -25.04 -3.84
CA GLN A 117 -24.71 -23.58 -4.00
C GLN A 117 -24.34 -23.12 -5.42
N GLU A 118 -24.27 -24.03 -6.40
CA GLU A 118 -23.83 -23.75 -7.78
C GLU A 118 -22.41 -23.16 -7.85
N ARG A 119 -21.55 -23.53 -6.89
CA ARG A 119 -20.14 -23.13 -6.82
C ARG A 119 -19.23 -24.31 -7.11
N ILE A 120 -18.13 -24.04 -7.80
CA ILE A 120 -17.15 -25.03 -8.20
C ILE A 120 -15.92 -24.88 -7.31
N PRO A 121 -15.63 -25.84 -6.41
CA PRO A 121 -14.39 -25.83 -5.64
C PRO A 121 -13.20 -26.09 -6.54
N GLY A 122 -12.13 -25.30 -6.42
CA GLY A 122 -10.84 -25.59 -7.04
C GLY A 122 -9.97 -26.51 -6.18
N ASP A 123 -8.67 -26.52 -6.48
CA ASP A 123 -7.68 -27.31 -5.73
C ASP A 123 -7.18 -26.59 -4.48
N LEU A 124 -6.83 -27.37 -3.46
CA LEU A 124 -6.28 -26.82 -2.22
C LEU A 124 -4.85 -26.34 -2.44
N ILE A 125 -4.58 -25.10 -2.02
CA ILE A 125 -3.25 -24.50 -2.04
C ILE A 125 -2.74 -24.45 -0.60
N LEU A 126 -1.55 -25.01 -0.36
CA LEU A 126 -0.93 -24.97 0.96
C LEU A 126 -0.51 -23.53 1.30
N LEU A 127 -0.97 -23.00 2.43
CA LEU A 127 -0.50 -21.70 2.94
C LEU A 127 0.68 -21.88 3.89
N GLY A 128 0.67 -22.93 4.71
CA GLY A 128 1.81 -23.28 5.56
C GLY A 128 1.40 -23.84 6.91
N LYS A 129 2.38 -24.03 7.77
CA LYS A 129 2.17 -24.46 9.15
C LYS A 129 1.80 -23.26 10.02
N THR A 130 0.82 -23.44 10.88
CA THR A 130 0.38 -22.42 11.85
C THR A 130 0.11 -23.06 13.21
N LEU A 131 -0.47 -22.29 14.14
CA LEU A 131 -1.04 -22.78 15.38
C LEU A 131 -2.56 -22.88 15.26
N SER A 132 -3.13 -23.88 15.92
CA SER A 132 -4.57 -24.11 15.97
C SER A 132 -5.30 -22.88 16.48
N PHE A 133 -6.35 -22.44 15.79
CA PHE A 133 -7.17 -21.30 16.26
C PHE A 133 -7.96 -21.64 17.54
N LEU A 134 -8.13 -22.93 17.85
CA LEU A 134 -8.90 -23.38 19.02
C LEU A 134 -8.11 -23.25 20.34
N ASP A 135 -6.80 -23.52 20.30
CA ASP A 135 -5.96 -23.56 21.52
C ASP A 135 -4.72 -22.65 21.46
N GLY A 136 -4.40 -22.10 20.28
CA GLY A 136 -3.24 -21.24 20.05
C GLY A 136 -1.88 -21.91 20.25
N LYS A 137 -1.82 -23.24 20.34
CA LYS A 137 -0.61 -23.98 20.75
C LYS A 137 -0.32 -25.20 19.90
N THR A 138 -1.34 -25.91 19.43
CA THR A 138 -1.15 -27.13 18.64
C THR A 138 -0.73 -26.75 17.22
N PRO A 139 0.40 -27.26 16.69
CA PRO A 139 0.77 -27.03 15.30
C PRO A 139 -0.23 -27.64 14.33
N THR A 140 -0.68 -26.88 13.34
CA THR A 140 -1.64 -27.28 12.31
C THR A 140 -1.19 -26.79 10.93
N VAL A 141 -1.97 -27.09 9.89
CA VAL A 141 -1.72 -26.63 8.52
C VAL A 141 -2.92 -25.86 8.01
N ASP A 142 -2.67 -24.71 7.41
CA ASP A 142 -3.68 -23.91 6.71
C ASP A 142 -3.63 -24.16 5.20
N TRP A 143 -4.81 -24.26 4.62
CA TRP A 143 -5.08 -24.51 3.21
C TRP A 143 -6.00 -23.44 2.66
N LEU A 144 -5.77 -23.03 1.43
CA LEU A 144 -6.63 -22.12 0.69
C LEU A 144 -7.42 -22.90 -0.36
N LEU A 145 -8.74 -22.73 -0.38
CA LEU A 145 -9.63 -23.28 -1.39
C LEU A 145 -10.21 -22.13 -2.22
N PRO A 146 -9.83 -21.99 -3.50
CA PRO A 146 -10.51 -21.09 -4.41
C PRO A 146 -11.89 -21.64 -4.77
N VAL A 147 -12.88 -20.76 -4.79
CA VAL A 147 -14.26 -21.09 -5.11
C VAL A 147 -14.66 -20.32 -6.36
N ARG A 148 -15.00 -21.06 -7.40
CA ARG A 148 -15.38 -20.54 -8.71
C ARG A 148 -16.88 -20.55 -8.92
N ARG A 149 -17.35 -19.70 -9.83
CA ARG A 149 -18.72 -19.70 -10.34
C ARG A 149 -18.68 -19.53 -11.85
N ILE A 150 -19.57 -20.23 -12.55
CA ILE A 150 -19.80 -20.02 -13.97
C ILE A 150 -20.83 -18.90 -14.14
N GLU A 151 -20.49 -17.88 -14.93
CA GLU A 151 -21.40 -16.77 -15.21
C GLU A 151 -22.42 -17.19 -16.29
N PRO A 152 -23.73 -17.05 -16.03
CA PRO A 152 -24.75 -17.39 -17.02
C PRO A 152 -24.66 -16.46 -18.23
N ASN A 153 -24.90 -17.01 -19.43
CA ASN A 153 -24.86 -16.28 -20.71
C ASN A 153 -23.49 -15.68 -21.10
N CYS A 154 -22.41 -16.23 -20.57
CA CYS A 154 -21.06 -15.84 -20.95
C CYS A 154 -20.56 -16.63 -22.18
N MET A 155 -19.83 -15.96 -23.08
CA MET A 155 -19.27 -16.58 -24.30
C MET A 155 -17.78 -16.98 -24.18
N LEU A 156 -16.99 -16.32 -23.33
CA LEU A 156 -15.54 -16.54 -23.15
C LEU A 156 -15.12 -16.31 -21.69
N ASN A 157 -14.27 -17.19 -21.14
CA ASN A 157 -13.75 -17.12 -19.75
C ASN A 157 -14.85 -16.99 -18.68
N CYS A 158 -15.78 -17.94 -18.72
CA CYS A 158 -17.01 -17.87 -17.93
C CYS A 158 -16.86 -18.37 -16.50
N ASP A 159 -15.74 -19.02 -16.18
CA ASP A 159 -15.39 -19.36 -14.82
C ASP A 159 -14.62 -18.21 -14.18
N ARG A 160 -15.13 -17.69 -13.06
CA ARG A 160 -14.40 -16.71 -12.26
C ARG A 160 -14.31 -17.17 -10.82
N ILE A 161 -13.19 -16.89 -10.18
CA ILE A 161 -13.01 -17.02 -8.74
C ILE A 161 -13.86 -15.92 -8.09
N VAL A 162 -14.86 -16.33 -7.34
CA VAL A 162 -15.78 -15.42 -6.63
C VAL A 162 -15.48 -15.33 -5.15
N GLU A 163 -14.71 -16.27 -4.63
CA GLU A 163 -14.43 -16.37 -3.20
C GLU A 163 -13.19 -17.22 -2.95
N LEU A 164 -12.48 -16.90 -1.87
CA LEU A 164 -11.38 -17.68 -1.33
C LEU A 164 -11.70 -18.07 0.10
N ARG A 165 -11.56 -19.36 0.41
CA ARG A 165 -11.78 -19.90 1.76
C ARG A 165 -10.48 -20.43 2.34
N VAL A 166 -10.17 -20.05 3.56
CA VAL A 166 -9.03 -20.61 4.31
C VAL A 166 -9.56 -21.67 5.27
N TYR A 167 -8.98 -22.86 5.18
CA TYR A 167 -9.31 -24.02 5.96
C TYR A 167 -8.11 -24.46 6.79
N GLN A 168 -8.32 -24.76 8.07
CA GLN A 168 -7.30 -25.32 8.94
C GLN A 168 -7.60 -26.79 9.21
N THR A 169 -6.56 -27.64 9.17
CA THR A 169 -6.70 -29.07 9.53
C THR A 169 -7.14 -29.24 10.97
N ALA A 170 -8.22 -29.98 11.21
CA ALA A 170 -8.67 -30.34 12.54
C ALA A 170 -7.77 -31.46 13.10
N ILE A 171 -7.18 -31.22 14.27
CA ILE A 171 -6.41 -32.24 15.01
C ILE A 171 -7.22 -32.62 16.24
N ASP A 172 -7.85 -33.79 16.22
CA ASP A 172 -8.49 -34.36 17.40
C ASP A 172 -7.46 -35.11 18.24
N GLN A 173 -7.02 -34.50 19.34
CA GLN A 173 -6.07 -35.12 20.27
C GLN A 173 -6.62 -36.38 20.96
N ARG A 174 -7.95 -36.64 20.94
CA ARG A 174 -8.58 -37.78 21.60
C ARG A 174 -8.88 -38.96 20.67
N ARG A 175 -8.77 -38.80 19.35
CA ARG A 175 -9.02 -39.87 18.37
C ARG A 175 -7.77 -40.19 17.56
N SER A 176 -6.89 -40.97 18.18
CA SER A 176 -5.89 -41.73 17.45
C SER A 176 -6.60 -42.77 16.58
N LEU A 177 -6.30 -42.74 15.27
CA LEU A 177 -6.27 -43.86 14.31
C LEU A 177 -7.26 -43.97 13.14
N THR A 178 -8.41 -43.27 13.02
CA THR A 178 -9.33 -43.58 11.88
C THR A 178 -10.32 -42.48 11.44
N THR A 179 -9.96 -41.20 11.39
CA THR A 179 -10.90 -40.16 10.91
C THR A 179 -10.32 -39.33 9.78
N LYS A 180 -11.01 -39.39 8.62
CA LYS A 180 -10.83 -38.57 7.41
C LYS A 180 -10.31 -37.17 7.76
N ASP A 181 -9.37 -36.65 6.97
CA ASP A 181 -8.89 -35.27 7.09
C ASP A 181 -10.10 -34.32 7.11
N THR A 182 -10.32 -33.70 8.27
CA THR A 182 -11.40 -32.74 8.51
C THR A 182 -10.81 -31.36 8.67
N TYR A 183 -11.60 -30.34 8.31
CA TYR A 183 -11.15 -28.98 8.19
C TYR A 183 -12.14 -28.01 8.84
N TYR A 184 -11.62 -27.04 9.56
CA TYR A 184 -12.36 -25.88 10.04
C TYR A 184 -12.21 -24.72 9.06
N LEU A 185 -13.32 -24.07 8.70
CA LEU A 185 -13.27 -22.82 7.96
C LEU A 185 -12.82 -21.70 8.92
N VAL A 186 -11.68 -21.08 8.65
CA VAL A 186 -11.10 -20.05 9.54
C VAL A 186 -11.19 -18.64 8.95
N SER A 187 -11.28 -18.52 7.62
CA SER A 187 -11.43 -17.24 6.96
C SER A 187 -12.06 -17.40 5.58
N GLN A 188 -12.75 -16.35 5.13
CA GLN A 188 -13.42 -16.30 3.84
C GLN A 188 -13.29 -14.87 3.30
N LEU A 189 -12.90 -14.76 2.04
CA LEU A 189 -12.75 -13.50 1.33
C LEU A 189 -13.57 -13.56 0.03
N ALA A 190 -14.58 -12.71 -0.08
CA ALA A 190 -15.29 -12.50 -1.34
C ALA A 190 -14.36 -11.79 -2.34
N ILE A 191 -14.34 -12.26 -3.58
CA ILE A 191 -13.52 -11.73 -4.66
C ILE A 191 -14.42 -10.98 -5.64
N THR A 192 -14.06 -9.73 -5.89
CA THR A 192 -14.67 -8.89 -6.92
C THR A 192 -13.63 -8.57 -7.98
N GLY A 193 -14.01 -8.71 -9.24
CA GLY A 193 -13.20 -8.36 -10.40
C GLY A 193 -12.86 -6.86 -10.47
N LEU A 194 -11.82 -6.52 -11.21
CA LEU A 194 -11.43 -5.12 -11.44
C LEU A 194 -12.33 -4.51 -12.52
N GLU A 195 -12.59 -3.21 -12.44
CA GLU A 195 -13.29 -2.52 -13.52
C GLU A 195 -12.47 -2.56 -14.82
N GLU A 196 -13.16 -2.73 -15.95
CA GLU A 196 -12.51 -2.71 -17.26
C GLU A 196 -11.75 -1.40 -17.51
N SER A 197 -12.34 -0.26 -17.11
CA SER A 197 -11.73 1.06 -17.14
C SER A 197 -10.35 1.09 -16.47
N PHE A 198 -10.21 0.46 -15.31
CA PHE A 198 -8.95 0.34 -14.59
C PHE A 198 -7.95 -0.52 -15.36
N ALA A 199 -8.37 -1.71 -15.81
CA ALA A 199 -7.47 -2.64 -16.48
C ALA A 199 -6.88 -2.07 -17.78
N ILE A 200 -7.67 -1.32 -18.55
CA ILE A 200 -7.21 -0.74 -19.82
C ILE A 200 -6.60 0.67 -19.66
N ALA A 201 -6.63 1.28 -18.48
CA ALA A 201 -6.18 2.66 -18.27
C ALA A 201 -4.80 2.96 -18.87
N PRO A 202 -3.77 2.09 -18.74
CA PRO A 202 -2.47 2.33 -19.37
C PRO A 202 -2.55 2.47 -20.90
N LEU A 203 -3.36 1.64 -21.56
CA LEU A 203 -3.53 1.69 -23.02
C LEU A 203 -4.33 2.91 -23.47
N VAL A 204 -5.27 3.39 -22.66
CA VAL A 204 -6.09 4.58 -22.97
C VAL A 204 -5.26 5.85 -22.86
N GLU A 205 -4.38 5.94 -21.86
CA GLU A 205 -3.35 7.00 -21.80
C GLU A 205 -2.40 6.96 -23.01
N ALA A 206 -2.30 5.82 -23.72
CA ALA A 206 -1.56 5.70 -24.96
C ALA A 206 -2.39 6.03 -26.22
N THR A 207 -3.70 5.76 -26.23
CA THR A 207 -4.50 5.70 -27.47
C THR A 207 -5.81 6.49 -27.48
N SER A 208 -6.24 7.11 -26.37
CA SER A 208 -7.36 8.07 -26.19
C SER A 208 -8.73 7.77 -26.82
N VAL A 209 -8.94 6.61 -27.46
CA VAL A 209 -10.15 6.32 -28.28
C VAL A 209 -11.18 5.47 -27.54
N ASN A 210 -10.83 4.87 -26.40
CA ASN A 210 -11.74 4.00 -25.64
C ASN A 210 -11.73 4.35 -24.15
N GLN A 211 -12.87 4.74 -23.57
CA GLN A 211 -12.95 5.11 -22.14
C GLN A 211 -13.19 3.91 -21.19
N GLY A 212 -13.15 2.69 -21.73
CA GLY A 212 -13.45 1.47 -20.96
C GLY A 212 -14.90 1.39 -20.51
N SER A 213 -15.24 0.32 -19.79
CA SER A 213 -16.54 0.17 -19.15
C SER A 213 -16.37 0.01 -17.64
N SER A 214 -17.42 0.18 -16.85
CA SER A 214 -17.42 -0.15 -15.41
C SER A 214 -17.68 -1.64 -15.16
N ARG A 215 -17.63 -2.48 -16.20
CA ARG A 215 -17.85 -3.92 -16.06
C ARG A 215 -16.68 -4.54 -15.28
N ALA A 216 -17.01 -5.31 -14.26
CA ALA A 216 -16.03 -6.10 -13.53
C ALA A 216 -15.48 -7.22 -14.43
N LEU A 217 -14.16 -7.31 -14.52
CA LEU A 217 -13.45 -8.32 -15.28
C LEU A 217 -13.20 -9.58 -14.43
N PRO A 218 -13.34 -10.78 -15.00
CA PRO A 218 -13.23 -12.03 -14.25
C PRO A 218 -11.78 -12.31 -13.84
N LEU A 219 -11.57 -12.67 -12.58
CA LEU A 219 -10.30 -13.22 -12.10
C LEU A 219 -10.39 -14.75 -12.10
N THR A 220 -9.46 -15.42 -12.76
CA THR A 220 -9.58 -16.85 -13.11
C THR A 220 -8.42 -17.68 -12.59
N GLN A 221 -7.24 -17.09 -12.45
CA GLN A 221 -6.01 -17.76 -12.05
C GLN A 221 -5.59 -17.30 -10.65
N LEU A 222 -5.16 -18.26 -9.82
CA LEU A 222 -4.63 -18.00 -8.49
C LEU A 222 -3.31 -18.74 -8.34
N SER A 223 -2.24 -18.00 -8.06
CA SER A 223 -0.92 -18.55 -7.83
C SER A 223 -0.36 -18.07 -6.49
N ARG A 224 0.48 -18.89 -5.88
CA ARG A 224 1.24 -18.53 -4.68
C ARG A 224 2.64 -18.12 -5.11
N TYR A 225 3.14 -17.02 -4.57
CA TYR A 225 4.53 -16.63 -4.80
C TYR A 225 5.49 -17.52 -4.00
N GLU A 226 6.57 -17.94 -4.64
CA GLU A 226 7.64 -18.73 -4.04
C GLU A 226 9.01 -18.06 -4.28
N GLY A 227 10.02 -18.43 -3.49
CA GLY A 227 11.39 -17.92 -3.65
C GLY A 227 11.60 -16.55 -3.02
N THR A 228 12.00 -15.55 -3.83
CA THR A 228 12.38 -14.20 -3.36
C THR A 228 11.16 -13.35 -3.03
N VAL A 229 10.47 -13.68 -1.93
CA VAL A 229 9.28 -12.98 -1.44
C VAL A 229 9.52 -12.44 -0.02
N PRO A 230 8.75 -11.44 0.43
CA PRO A 230 8.80 -11.04 1.83
C PRO A 230 8.48 -12.22 2.76
N LYS A 231 9.32 -12.41 3.78
CA LYS A 231 9.22 -13.54 4.73
C LYS A 231 7.99 -13.46 5.65
N GLN A 232 7.36 -12.29 5.74
CA GLN A 232 6.18 -12.08 6.57
C GLN A 232 4.95 -12.54 5.80
N GLY A 233 4.23 -13.53 6.34
CA GLY A 233 2.98 -14.05 5.78
C GLY A 233 3.15 -14.82 4.46
N VAL A 234 2.04 -15.03 3.76
CA VAL A 234 2.00 -15.68 2.44
C VAL A 234 1.40 -14.72 1.43
N TRP A 235 2.07 -14.60 0.28
CA TRP A 235 1.67 -13.73 -0.81
C TRP A 235 1.12 -14.54 -1.97
N LEU A 236 0.01 -14.07 -2.54
CA LEU A 236 -0.67 -14.74 -3.66
C LEU A 236 -0.96 -13.72 -4.76
N ASN A 237 -0.95 -14.19 -5.99
CA ASN A 237 -1.40 -13.44 -7.15
C ASN A 237 -2.72 -14.02 -7.65
N LEU A 238 -3.73 -13.17 -7.79
CA LEU A 238 -5.02 -13.51 -8.37
C LEU A 238 -5.16 -12.74 -9.67
N SER A 239 -5.11 -13.42 -10.81
CA SER A 239 -5.00 -12.79 -12.13
C SER A 239 -6.13 -13.20 -13.08
N GLY A 240 -6.33 -12.35 -14.08
CA GLY A 240 -7.16 -12.60 -15.25
C GLY A 240 -6.51 -11.96 -16.46
N THR A 241 -6.90 -12.39 -17.64
CA THR A 241 -6.44 -11.83 -18.92
C THR A 241 -7.62 -11.28 -19.69
N ARG A 242 -7.33 -10.24 -20.48
CA ARG A 242 -8.29 -9.66 -21.41
C ARG A 242 -7.60 -9.45 -22.75
N THR A 243 -8.23 -9.96 -23.80
CA THR A 243 -7.81 -9.73 -25.17
C THR A 243 -8.79 -8.79 -25.86
N ARG A 244 -8.28 -7.85 -26.66
CA ARG A 244 -9.06 -6.97 -27.52
C ARG A 244 -8.29 -6.72 -28.82
N GLY A 245 -8.74 -7.34 -29.91
CA GLY A 245 -7.96 -7.34 -31.16
C GLY A 245 -6.65 -8.08 -30.94
N ASP A 246 -5.53 -7.46 -31.31
CA ASP A 246 -4.18 -7.99 -31.13
C ASP A 246 -3.57 -7.60 -29.77
N GLU A 247 -4.25 -6.79 -28.97
CA GLU A 247 -3.76 -6.35 -27.65
C GLU A 247 -4.30 -7.27 -26.56
N ALA A 248 -3.39 -7.78 -25.74
CA ALA A 248 -3.70 -8.54 -24.54
C ALA A 248 -3.19 -7.79 -23.30
N ILE A 249 -3.96 -7.82 -22.23
CA ILE A 249 -3.61 -7.22 -20.94
C ILE A 249 -3.88 -8.25 -19.85
N THR A 250 -2.89 -8.43 -18.99
CA THR A 250 -3.06 -9.18 -17.75
C THR A 250 -3.35 -8.21 -16.62
N TYR A 251 -4.30 -8.53 -15.76
CA TYR A 251 -4.67 -7.71 -14.60
C TYR A 251 -4.95 -8.61 -13.40
N GLY A 252 -4.95 -8.03 -12.20
CA GLY A 252 -5.15 -8.85 -11.02
C GLY A 252 -5.12 -8.11 -9.69
N GLN A 253 -5.06 -8.94 -8.65
CA GLN A 253 -4.98 -8.53 -7.27
C GLN A 253 -3.85 -9.28 -6.57
N ILE A 254 -3.06 -8.55 -5.78
CA ILE A 254 -2.12 -9.15 -4.83
C ILE A 254 -2.86 -9.38 -3.53
N LEU A 255 -2.78 -10.60 -3.02
CA LEU A 255 -3.38 -11.00 -1.76
C LEU A 255 -2.29 -11.28 -0.72
N TYR A 256 -2.65 -11.03 0.54
CA TYR A 256 -1.80 -11.31 1.68
C TYR A 256 -2.56 -12.12 2.72
N TYR A 257 -1.93 -13.21 3.15
CA TYR A 257 -2.39 -14.07 4.24
C TYR A 257 -1.49 -13.91 5.47
N HIS A 258 -2.12 -13.59 6.61
CA HIS A 258 -1.45 -13.50 7.90
C HIS A 258 -1.66 -14.78 8.73
N PRO A 259 -0.63 -15.65 8.89
CA PRO A 259 -0.80 -16.97 9.50
C PRO A 259 -1.24 -16.93 10.97
N ASN A 260 -0.76 -15.96 11.77
CA ASN A 260 -1.12 -15.91 13.20
C ASN A 260 -2.55 -15.42 13.47
N HIS A 261 -3.20 -14.84 12.46
CA HIS A 261 -4.56 -14.31 12.58
C HIS A 261 -5.53 -14.96 11.58
N GLN A 262 -5.05 -15.97 10.84
CA GLN A 262 -5.73 -16.62 9.71
C GLN A 262 -6.46 -15.66 8.77
N HIS A 263 -5.96 -14.45 8.60
CA HIS A 263 -6.67 -13.41 7.88
C HIS A 263 -6.13 -13.26 6.46
N LEU A 264 -7.04 -13.26 5.48
CA LEU A 264 -6.75 -13.07 4.07
C LEU A 264 -7.28 -11.72 3.63
N SER A 265 -6.47 -10.95 2.90
CA SER A 265 -6.83 -9.59 2.49
C SER A 265 -6.23 -9.22 1.14
N VAL A 266 -6.94 -8.37 0.38
CA VAL A 266 -6.43 -7.75 -0.85
C VAL A 266 -5.46 -6.62 -0.48
N LYS A 267 -4.32 -6.54 -1.15
CA LYS A 267 -3.26 -5.54 -0.91
C LYS A 267 -3.02 -4.58 -2.04
N LEU A 268 -3.21 -5.02 -3.28
CA LEU A 268 -2.97 -4.20 -4.45
C LEU A 268 -3.83 -4.69 -5.60
N GLN A 269 -4.34 -3.77 -6.42
CA GLN A 269 -4.85 -4.05 -7.76
C GLN A 269 -3.79 -3.64 -8.77
N TRP A 270 -3.62 -4.42 -9.83
CA TRP A 270 -2.56 -4.19 -10.82
C TRP A 270 -3.03 -4.53 -12.23
N THR A 271 -2.34 -3.96 -13.23
CA THR A 271 -2.52 -4.24 -14.65
C THR A 271 -1.15 -4.21 -15.35
N SER A 272 -1.01 -5.01 -16.41
CA SER A 272 0.22 -5.24 -17.15
C SER A 272 -0.10 -5.43 -18.64
N PRO A 273 0.16 -4.39 -19.48
CA PRO A 273 0.02 -4.49 -20.93
C PRO A 273 1.05 -5.40 -21.61
N THR A 274 2.11 -5.80 -20.90
CA THR A 274 3.12 -6.76 -21.39
C THR A 274 2.75 -8.21 -21.10
N GLU A 275 1.55 -8.45 -20.56
CA GLU A 275 1.02 -9.74 -20.12
C GLU A 275 1.80 -10.40 -18.95
N GLU A 276 2.88 -9.77 -18.48
CA GLU A 276 3.72 -10.25 -17.39
C GLU A 276 3.01 -10.10 -16.04
N GLU A 277 3.13 -11.13 -15.19
CA GLU A 277 2.67 -11.04 -13.80
C GLU A 277 3.63 -10.20 -12.94
N PRO A 278 3.15 -9.55 -11.86
CA PRO A 278 4.01 -8.83 -10.93
C PRO A 278 5.04 -9.75 -10.29
N VAL A 279 6.26 -9.26 -10.10
CA VAL A 279 7.38 -10.03 -9.55
C VAL A 279 7.93 -9.41 -8.28
N TRP A 280 8.33 -10.25 -7.33
CA TRP A 280 9.04 -9.80 -6.13
C TRP A 280 10.54 -9.79 -6.38
N LYS A 281 11.19 -8.65 -6.15
CA LYS A 281 12.64 -8.49 -6.31
C LYS A 281 13.15 -7.34 -5.46
N GLU A 282 14.37 -7.49 -4.94
CA GLU A 282 15.04 -6.42 -4.22
C GLU A 282 15.58 -5.35 -5.18
N VAL A 283 15.11 -4.12 -5.02
CA VAL A 283 15.43 -2.94 -5.83
C VAL A 283 16.11 -1.86 -5.00
N THR A 284 15.64 -1.59 -3.78
CA THR A 284 16.16 -0.48 -2.95
C THR A 284 17.32 -0.87 -2.02
N GLY A 285 17.69 -2.15 -1.98
CA GLY A 285 18.79 -2.65 -1.14
C GLY A 285 18.46 -2.70 0.36
N GLY A 286 17.17 -2.65 0.72
CA GLY A 286 16.69 -2.70 2.11
C GLY A 286 16.56 -4.11 2.69
N GLY A 287 16.98 -5.16 1.98
CA GLY A 287 16.89 -6.57 2.38
C GLY A 287 15.48 -7.17 2.33
N THR A 288 14.47 -6.38 1.95
CA THR A 288 13.09 -6.82 1.76
C THR A 288 12.73 -6.65 0.29
N PRO A 289 12.32 -7.71 -0.44
CA PRO A 289 11.92 -7.59 -1.83
C PRO A 289 10.72 -6.63 -2.01
N GLU A 290 10.77 -5.83 -3.06
CA GLU A 290 9.67 -5.00 -3.53
C GLU A 290 8.87 -5.73 -4.62
N LEU A 291 7.60 -5.37 -4.75
CA LEU A 291 6.76 -5.88 -5.83
C LEU A 291 6.87 -4.95 -7.05
N ILE A 292 7.22 -5.51 -8.20
CA ILE A 292 7.37 -4.78 -9.47
C ILE A 292 6.22 -5.18 -10.39
N VAL A 293 5.46 -4.18 -10.87
CA VAL A 293 4.45 -4.34 -11.91
C VAL A 293 4.97 -3.69 -13.19
N ASN A 294 5.06 -4.46 -14.29
CA ASN A 294 5.44 -3.94 -15.59
C ASN A 294 4.23 -3.34 -16.29
N GLN A 295 4.27 -2.03 -16.56
CA GLN A 295 3.24 -1.28 -17.26
C GLN A 295 3.76 -0.69 -18.58
N THR A 296 4.80 -1.31 -19.15
CA THR A 296 5.42 -0.87 -20.41
C THR A 296 4.43 -0.96 -21.57
N ILE A 297 4.44 0.07 -22.44
CA ILE A 297 3.59 0.11 -23.64
C ILE A 297 4.46 0.40 -24.85
N GLY A 298 4.60 -0.58 -25.75
CA GLY A 298 5.50 -0.46 -26.88
C GLY A 298 6.92 -0.10 -26.44
N MET A 299 7.47 0.99 -26.98
CA MET A 299 8.82 1.48 -26.68
C MET A 299 8.92 2.35 -25.41
N GLU A 300 7.90 2.38 -24.56
CA GLU A 300 7.82 3.28 -23.42
C GLU A 300 7.86 2.51 -22.09
N PRO A 301 9.05 2.23 -21.54
CA PRO A 301 9.20 1.54 -20.27
C PRO A 301 8.54 2.28 -19.11
N TYR A 302 7.73 1.55 -18.35
CA TYR A 302 7.11 2.06 -17.13
C TYR A 302 6.91 0.91 -16.13
N PHE A 303 7.40 1.09 -14.92
CA PHE A 303 7.36 0.10 -13.85
C PHE A 303 6.82 0.74 -12.58
N GLU A 304 5.83 0.12 -11.96
CA GLU A 304 5.40 0.48 -10.61
C GLU A 304 6.13 -0.40 -9.62
N ILE A 305 6.78 0.20 -8.63
CA ILE A 305 7.56 -0.52 -7.62
C ILE A 305 6.95 -0.23 -6.25
N TYR A 306 6.45 -1.28 -5.60
CA TYR A 306 5.78 -1.20 -4.32
C TYR A 306 6.66 -1.75 -3.20
N GLN A 307 6.92 -0.90 -2.21
CA GLN A 307 7.62 -1.27 -0.99
C GLN A 307 6.61 -1.76 0.06
N MET A 308 6.99 -2.81 0.79
CA MET A 308 6.21 -3.25 1.94
C MET A 308 6.44 -2.31 3.12
N LYS A 309 5.34 -1.81 3.71
CA LYS A 309 5.36 -0.97 4.90
C LYS A 309 4.50 -1.56 6.01
N PRO A 310 4.86 -1.32 7.29
CA PRO A 310 3.97 -1.64 8.40
C PRO A 310 2.64 -0.90 8.27
N HIS A 311 1.56 -1.56 8.66
CA HIS A 311 0.21 -1.02 8.69
C HIS A 311 -0.39 -1.27 10.08
N THR A 312 -1.21 -0.35 10.57
CA THR A 312 -1.69 -0.37 11.97
C THR A 312 -2.76 -1.43 12.24
N PHE A 313 -3.33 -2.04 11.21
CA PHE A 313 -4.35 -3.08 11.36
C PHE A 313 -3.73 -4.43 11.71
N VAL A 314 -3.97 -4.91 12.94
CA VAL A 314 -3.35 -6.13 13.51
C VAL A 314 -3.57 -7.39 12.66
N ARG A 315 -4.78 -7.60 12.12
CA ARG A 315 -5.07 -8.78 11.28
C ARG A 315 -4.40 -8.71 9.90
N SER A 316 -3.96 -7.53 9.48
CA SER A 316 -3.27 -7.32 8.21
C SER A 316 -2.20 -6.24 8.32
N PRO A 317 -1.09 -6.53 9.03
CA PRO A 317 -0.14 -5.52 9.55
C PRO A 317 0.84 -4.99 8.50
N VAL A 318 0.60 -5.27 7.22
CA VAL A 318 1.44 -4.84 6.11
C VAL A 318 0.60 -4.15 5.05
N GLN A 319 1.17 -3.17 4.37
CA GLN A 319 0.60 -2.54 3.18
C GLN A 319 1.67 -2.43 2.09
N LEU A 320 1.23 -2.40 0.84
CA LEU A 320 2.08 -2.11 -0.30
C LEU A 320 1.95 -0.63 -0.63
N GLU A 321 3.06 0.10 -0.60
CA GLU A 321 3.10 1.53 -0.88
C GLU A 321 3.95 1.78 -2.12
N LEU A 322 3.41 2.52 -3.09
CA LEU A 322 4.11 2.86 -4.32
C LEU A 322 5.30 3.78 -4.00
N ILE A 323 6.48 3.46 -4.52
CA ILE A 323 7.58 4.42 -4.58
C ILE A 323 7.21 5.42 -5.69
N SER A 324 6.85 6.63 -5.30
CA SER A 324 6.41 7.68 -6.23
C SER A 324 7.53 8.69 -6.47
N VAL A 325 7.62 9.25 -7.68
CA VAL A 325 8.42 10.46 -7.98
C VAL A 325 7.55 11.74 -8.03
N ILE A 326 6.26 11.61 -7.75
CA ILE A 326 5.31 12.74 -7.73
C ILE A 326 5.54 13.58 -6.48
N ASP A 327 5.65 12.92 -5.34
CA ASP A 327 5.78 13.55 -4.03
C ASP A 327 7.27 13.64 -3.64
N PRO A 328 7.89 14.83 -3.67
CA PRO A 328 9.27 14.99 -3.29
C PRO A 328 9.42 14.72 -1.78
N VAL A 329 10.36 13.86 -1.42
CA VAL A 329 10.68 13.58 -0.01
C VAL A 329 11.60 14.65 0.60
N LEU A 330 12.27 15.44 -0.25
CA LEU A 330 13.18 16.50 0.15
C LEU A 330 12.78 17.82 -0.51
N GLU A 331 12.66 18.86 0.30
CA GLU A 331 12.43 20.24 -0.14
C GLU A 331 13.75 20.86 -0.63
N ASP A 332 14.16 20.53 -1.86
CA ASP A 332 15.34 21.10 -2.52
C ASP A 332 15.11 21.32 -4.03
N SER A 333 15.50 22.49 -4.53
CA SER A 333 15.25 22.86 -5.93
C SER A 333 15.92 21.94 -6.97
N GLN A 334 17.13 21.45 -6.70
CA GLN A 334 17.84 20.53 -7.59
C GLN A 334 17.21 19.15 -7.54
N TYR A 335 16.80 18.71 -6.34
CA TYR A 335 16.05 17.48 -6.14
C TYR A 335 14.70 17.49 -6.90
N HIS A 336 13.92 18.56 -6.75
CA HIS A 336 12.65 18.74 -7.45
C HIS A 336 12.84 18.79 -8.97
N SER A 337 13.93 19.41 -9.44
CA SER A 337 14.27 19.44 -10.87
C SER A 337 14.59 18.04 -11.41
N ALA A 338 15.29 17.22 -10.62
CA ALA A 338 15.56 15.84 -10.98
C ALA A 338 14.25 15.02 -11.03
N LEU A 339 13.38 15.15 -10.03
CA LEU A 339 12.07 14.48 -10.05
C LEU A 339 11.14 15.00 -11.15
N LEU A 340 11.25 16.26 -11.57
CA LEU A 340 10.57 16.76 -12.77
C LEU A 340 11.01 16.01 -14.04
N LEU A 341 12.30 15.74 -14.19
CA LEU A 341 12.82 14.93 -15.30
C LEU A 341 12.31 13.48 -15.22
N ALA A 342 12.27 12.89 -14.02
CA ALA A 342 11.72 11.55 -13.82
C ALA A 342 10.23 11.46 -14.20
N ARG A 343 9.40 12.41 -13.74
CA ARG A 343 7.96 12.47 -14.05
C ARG A 343 7.67 12.66 -15.54
N SER A 344 8.57 13.34 -16.25
CA SER A 344 8.53 13.45 -17.72
C SER A 344 9.17 12.26 -18.43
N ARG A 345 9.48 11.18 -17.72
CA ARG A 345 10.10 9.94 -18.24
C ARG A 345 11.47 10.14 -18.86
N LEU A 346 12.22 11.17 -18.45
CA LEU A 346 13.63 11.38 -18.79
C LEU A 346 14.53 10.72 -17.73
N TRP A 347 14.37 9.41 -17.58
CA TRP A 347 14.91 8.62 -16.47
C TRP A 347 16.44 8.70 -16.36
N SER A 348 17.17 8.46 -17.45
CA SER A 348 18.64 8.52 -17.46
C SER A 348 19.18 9.91 -17.19
N THR A 349 18.49 10.96 -17.64
CA THR A 349 18.88 12.33 -17.29
C THR A 349 18.60 12.60 -15.81
N SER A 350 17.42 12.25 -15.31
CA SER A 350 17.07 12.37 -13.89
C SER A 350 18.09 11.64 -12.99
N LEU A 351 18.49 10.42 -13.36
CA LEU A 351 19.45 9.62 -12.61
C LEU A 351 20.77 10.38 -12.40
N LYS A 352 21.32 11.00 -13.45
CA LYS A 352 22.55 11.80 -13.37
C LYS A 352 22.41 12.97 -12.40
N TRP A 353 21.25 13.63 -12.40
CA TRP A 353 20.96 14.75 -11.49
C TRP A 353 20.84 14.27 -10.04
N LEU A 354 20.09 13.20 -9.78
CA LEU A 354 19.95 12.64 -8.43
C LEU A 354 21.28 12.11 -7.88
N GLN A 355 22.10 11.46 -8.71
CA GLN A 355 23.45 11.01 -8.33
C GLN A 355 24.35 12.19 -7.95
N SER A 356 24.34 13.26 -8.77
CA SER A 356 25.09 14.48 -8.50
C SER A 356 24.64 15.15 -7.19
N PHE A 357 23.33 15.19 -6.95
CA PHE A 357 22.77 15.72 -5.72
C PHE A 357 23.19 14.89 -4.49
N LYS A 358 23.08 13.56 -4.57
CA LYS A 358 23.52 12.63 -3.51
C LYS A 358 24.98 12.85 -3.12
N GLN A 359 25.86 13.06 -4.10
CA GLN A 359 27.29 13.31 -3.87
C GLN A 359 27.54 14.65 -3.14
N ARG A 360 26.77 15.70 -3.45
CA ARG A 360 26.92 17.02 -2.83
C ARG A 360 26.27 17.13 -1.46
N SER A 361 25.16 16.41 -1.25
CA SER A 361 24.32 16.54 -0.04
C SER A 361 24.06 15.21 0.66
N PRO A 362 25.10 14.43 1.03
CA PRO A 362 24.92 13.11 1.64
C PRO A 362 24.19 13.16 2.99
N LYS A 363 24.32 14.27 3.74
CA LYS A 363 23.69 14.45 5.06
C LYS A 363 22.16 14.48 5.03
N HIS A 364 21.56 14.86 3.89
CA HIS A 364 20.11 14.92 3.72
C HIS A 364 19.54 13.68 3.01
N TRP A 365 20.39 12.69 2.72
CA TRP A 365 20.01 11.53 1.93
C TRP A 365 19.40 10.43 2.81
N SER A 366 18.08 10.34 2.83
CA SER A 366 17.33 9.35 3.61
C SER A 366 17.11 8.03 2.83
N ALA A 367 16.60 7.00 3.52
CA ALA A 367 16.17 5.77 2.86
C ALA A 367 15.04 5.99 1.83
N ALA A 368 14.14 6.94 2.08
CA ALA A 368 13.08 7.28 1.13
C ALA A 368 13.62 8.03 -0.09
N THR A 369 14.62 8.90 0.09
CA THR A 369 15.35 9.53 -1.01
C THR A 369 16.12 8.48 -1.84
N GLN A 370 16.71 7.50 -1.17
CA GLN A 370 17.36 6.36 -1.82
C GLN A 370 16.37 5.54 -2.65
N ALA A 371 15.18 5.24 -2.12
CA ALA A 371 14.13 4.54 -2.86
C ALA A 371 13.70 5.28 -4.14
N GLN A 372 13.53 6.61 -4.10
CA GLN A 372 13.23 7.41 -5.30
C GLN A 372 14.38 7.37 -6.32
N LEU A 373 15.65 7.41 -5.89
CA LEU A 373 16.80 7.23 -6.77
C LEU A 373 16.84 5.83 -7.40
N ASP A 374 16.50 4.79 -6.64
CA ASP A 374 16.55 3.39 -7.12
C ASP A 374 15.42 3.09 -8.12
N LEU A 375 14.22 3.64 -7.89
CA LEU A 375 13.14 3.65 -8.89
C LEU A 375 13.59 4.31 -10.20
N VAL A 376 14.21 5.50 -10.11
CA VAL A 376 14.73 6.21 -11.27
C VAL A 376 15.84 5.41 -11.94
N ARG A 377 16.71 4.75 -11.17
CA ARG A 377 17.78 3.90 -11.71
C ARG A 377 17.22 2.70 -12.48
N TRP A 378 16.17 2.06 -11.96
CA TRP A 378 15.51 0.93 -12.61
C TRP A 378 15.00 1.31 -14.00
N HIS A 379 14.26 2.42 -14.10
CA HIS A 379 13.77 2.92 -15.38
C HIS A 379 14.89 3.42 -16.31
N ALA A 380 15.89 4.09 -15.75
CA ALA A 380 17.06 4.55 -16.51
C ALA A 380 17.80 3.36 -17.14
N GLN A 381 17.96 2.25 -16.43
CA GLN A 381 18.58 1.06 -16.99
C GLN A 381 17.76 0.47 -18.16
N ALA A 382 16.44 0.39 -18.02
CA ALA A 382 15.58 -0.10 -19.09
C ALA A 382 15.67 0.79 -20.35
N THR A 383 15.51 2.11 -20.18
CA THR A 383 15.60 3.08 -21.29
C THR A 383 17.00 3.17 -21.91
N HIS A 384 18.05 3.04 -21.09
CA HIS A 384 19.43 2.98 -21.56
C HIS A 384 19.69 1.74 -22.42
N ASN A 385 19.30 0.55 -21.93
CA ASN A 385 19.46 -0.70 -22.66
C ASN A 385 18.68 -0.66 -23.98
N GLN A 386 17.49 -0.07 -23.97
CA GLN A 386 16.70 0.17 -25.18
C GLN A 386 17.46 1.08 -26.15
N ALA A 387 18.01 2.22 -25.71
CA ALA A 387 18.76 3.12 -26.58
C ALA A 387 20.06 2.54 -27.16
N GLU A 388 20.70 1.61 -26.46
CA GLU A 388 21.89 0.87 -26.95
C GLU A 388 21.53 -0.34 -27.82
N GLY A 389 20.25 -0.73 -27.88
CA GLY A 389 19.78 -1.85 -28.67
C GLY A 389 19.93 -1.64 -30.19
N SER A 390 19.88 -2.75 -30.92
CA SER A 390 19.74 -2.73 -32.38
C SER A 390 18.28 -2.57 -32.77
N TRP A 391 18.00 -1.66 -33.70
CA TRP A 391 16.64 -1.31 -34.11
C TRP A 391 16.37 -1.68 -35.57
N ALA A 392 15.12 -2.02 -35.87
CA ALA A 392 14.71 -2.41 -37.21
C ALA A 392 14.60 -1.22 -38.17
N SER A 393 14.41 0.00 -37.65
CA SER A 393 14.37 1.24 -38.43
C SER A 393 15.11 2.40 -37.75
N PRO A 394 15.59 3.39 -38.53
CA PRO A 394 16.18 4.61 -37.98
C PRO A 394 15.20 5.39 -37.09
N SER A 395 13.92 5.44 -37.44
CA SER A 395 12.89 6.10 -36.64
C SER A 395 12.72 5.50 -35.24
N GLN A 396 12.78 4.17 -35.12
CA GLN A 396 12.77 3.49 -33.82
C GLN A 396 14.03 3.81 -33.01
N GLN A 397 15.20 3.81 -33.65
CA GLN A 397 16.46 4.16 -32.99
C GLN A 397 16.45 5.61 -32.47
N ILE A 398 15.93 6.54 -33.26
CA ILE A 398 15.75 7.95 -32.88
C ILE A 398 14.82 8.05 -31.67
N LEU A 399 13.68 7.37 -31.69
CA LEU A 399 12.74 7.35 -30.56
C LEU A 399 13.37 6.76 -29.29
N ALA A 400 14.08 5.64 -29.40
CA ALA A 400 14.78 5.04 -28.26
C ALA A 400 15.78 6.01 -27.62
N ASN A 401 16.56 6.73 -28.44
CA ASN A 401 17.48 7.76 -27.95
C ASN A 401 16.75 8.95 -27.32
N MET A 402 15.63 9.42 -27.88
CA MET A 402 14.83 10.50 -27.29
C MET A 402 14.19 10.09 -25.96
N ILE A 403 13.71 8.85 -25.84
CA ILE A 403 13.14 8.29 -24.60
C ILE A 403 14.21 8.23 -23.49
N ASP A 404 15.45 7.84 -23.81
CA ASP A 404 16.58 7.85 -22.86
C ASP A 404 17.13 9.28 -22.59
N GLY A 405 16.69 10.30 -23.35
CA GLY A 405 17.16 11.68 -23.23
C GLY A 405 18.52 11.94 -23.88
N ARG A 406 18.92 11.11 -24.84
CA ARG A 406 20.14 11.23 -25.66
C ARG A 406 19.87 12.04 -26.93
N TRP A 407 19.51 13.30 -26.73
CA TRP A 407 19.08 14.22 -27.78
C TRP A 407 20.08 14.35 -28.93
N GLU A 408 21.37 14.45 -28.61
CA GLU A 408 22.46 14.58 -29.59
C GLU A 408 22.58 13.32 -30.46
N ARG A 409 22.61 12.14 -29.85
CA ARG A 409 22.69 10.87 -30.57
C ARG A 409 21.47 10.63 -31.45
N ALA A 410 20.29 11.04 -30.99
CA ALA A 410 19.09 11.03 -31.82
C ALA A 410 19.26 11.93 -33.06
N LEU A 411 19.83 13.15 -32.91
CA LEU A 411 20.08 14.04 -34.05
C LEU A 411 21.07 13.43 -35.04
N THR A 412 22.15 12.81 -34.55
CA THR A 412 23.13 12.13 -35.42
C THR A 412 22.47 11.05 -36.29
N VAL A 413 21.54 10.27 -35.74
CA VAL A 413 20.80 9.26 -36.52
C VAL A 413 19.83 9.91 -37.51
N PHE A 414 19.13 10.96 -37.08
CA PHE A 414 18.22 11.72 -37.96
C PHE A 414 18.94 12.31 -39.17
N GLU A 415 20.17 12.83 -38.98
CA GLU A 415 21.00 13.44 -40.00
C GLU A 415 21.75 12.43 -40.89
N SER A 416 21.73 11.13 -40.52
CA SER A 416 22.50 10.10 -41.23
C SER A 416 21.97 9.77 -42.62
N SER A 417 20.68 9.94 -42.89
CA SER A 417 20.08 9.72 -44.20
C SER A 417 18.76 10.47 -44.39
N VAL A 418 18.38 10.69 -45.66
CA VAL A 418 17.08 11.29 -46.01
C VAL A 418 15.91 10.40 -45.57
N GLU A 419 16.07 9.08 -45.67
CA GLU A 419 15.08 8.10 -45.24
C GLU A 419 14.82 8.20 -43.73
N ALA A 420 15.87 8.26 -42.91
CA ALA A 420 15.76 8.45 -41.47
C ALA A 420 15.02 9.75 -41.11
N SER A 421 15.32 10.83 -41.84
CA SER A 421 14.63 12.10 -41.69
C SER A 421 13.14 12.01 -42.03
N GLN A 422 12.78 11.37 -43.14
CA GLN A 422 11.38 11.25 -43.59
C GLN A 422 10.53 10.38 -42.65
N GLU A 423 11.05 9.22 -42.22
CA GLU A 423 10.33 8.37 -41.26
C GLU A 423 10.08 9.10 -39.92
N THR A 424 11.09 9.85 -39.46
CA THR A 424 11.01 10.60 -38.20
C THR A 424 9.92 11.66 -38.24
N VAL A 425 9.69 12.31 -39.38
CA VAL A 425 8.59 13.28 -39.51
C VAL A 425 7.23 12.61 -39.27
N GLY A 426 7.03 11.37 -39.75
CA GLY A 426 5.82 10.59 -39.47
C GLY A 426 5.65 10.29 -37.99
N LEU A 427 6.75 9.93 -37.31
CA LEU A 427 6.76 9.71 -35.87
C LEU A 427 6.42 10.99 -35.08
N LEU A 428 7.04 12.12 -35.40
CA LEU A 428 6.80 13.39 -34.71
C LEU A 428 5.35 13.88 -34.89
N LYS A 429 4.77 13.67 -36.08
CA LYS A 429 3.36 14.00 -36.36
C LYS A 429 2.37 13.22 -35.51
N THR A 430 2.71 11.99 -35.15
CA THR A 430 1.82 11.08 -34.42
C THR A 430 2.04 11.11 -32.90
N ASP A 431 3.07 11.81 -32.41
CA ASP A 431 3.27 12.02 -30.97
C ASP A 431 2.08 12.74 -30.34
N ARG A 432 1.57 12.19 -29.25
CA ARG A 432 0.41 12.71 -28.52
C ARG A 432 0.79 13.57 -27.31
N GLY A 433 1.95 14.22 -27.37
CA GLY A 433 2.46 15.11 -26.32
C GLY A 433 3.47 14.47 -25.37
N ARG A 434 3.84 13.19 -25.54
CA ARG A 434 4.86 12.56 -24.69
C ARG A 434 6.24 13.16 -24.95
N LEU A 435 6.61 13.31 -26.23
CA LEU A 435 7.86 13.99 -26.60
C LEU A 435 7.81 15.48 -26.24
N GLU A 436 6.67 16.14 -26.45
CA GLU A 436 6.50 17.55 -26.05
C GLU A 436 6.75 17.75 -24.55
N ASN A 437 6.19 16.89 -23.69
CA ASN A 437 6.37 16.96 -22.24
C ASN A 437 7.83 16.75 -21.83
N ARG A 438 8.54 15.81 -22.46
CA ARG A 438 9.97 15.60 -22.26
C ARG A 438 10.78 16.84 -22.63
N ILE A 439 10.53 17.42 -23.80
CA ILE A 439 11.24 18.60 -24.29
C ILE A 439 11.03 19.79 -23.34
N LYS A 440 9.77 20.04 -22.92
CA LYS A 440 9.45 21.09 -21.94
C LYS A 440 10.18 20.89 -20.62
N ALA A 441 10.20 19.68 -20.08
CA ALA A 441 10.90 19.38 -18.83
C ALA A 441 12.42 19.53 -18.97
N ALA A 442 13.01 19.04 -20.06
CA ALA A 442 14.43 19.16 -20.35
C ALA A 442 14.87 20.63 -20.47
N LEU A 443 14.09 21.47 -21.17
CA LEU A 443 14.37 22.91 -21.29
C LEU A 443 14.17 23.67 -19.98
N ARG A 444 13.22 23.25 -19.13
CA ARG A 444 13.02 23.88 -17.81
C ARG A 444 14.23 23.67 -16.90
N VAL A 445 14.87 22.50 -16.98
CA VAL A 445 16.05 22.16 -16.15
C VAL A 445 17.37 22.58 -16.83
N SER A 446 17.42 22.60 -18.16
CA SER A 446 18.62 22.98 -18.92
C SER A 446 18.25 23.81 -20.16
N PRO A 447 17.93 25.12 -19.99
CA PRO A 447 17.40 25.97 -21.05
C PRO A 447 18.36 26.21 -22.24
N LYS A 448 19.65 25.93 -22.06
CA LYS A 448 20.69 26.20 -23.06
C LYS A 448 21.03 25.02 -23.96
N LYS A 449 20.45 23.82 -23.74
CA LYS A 449 20.74 22.64 -24.57
C LYS A 449 20.20 22.83 -25.99
N ILE A 450 21.11 22.95 -26.96
CA ILE A 450 20.77 23.22 -28.36
C ILE A 450 19.99 22.04 -28.94
N GLU A 451 20.40 20.82 -28.66
CA GLU A 451 19.83 19.59 -29.21
C GLU A 451 18.35 19.45 -28.82
N VAL A 452 18.02 19.83 -27.58
CA VAL A 452 16.64 19.84 -27.08
C VAL A 452 15.80 20.90 -27.79
N LYS A 453 16.38 22.08 -28.06
CA LYS A 453 15.70 23.13 -28.85
C LYS A 453 15.48 22.70 -30.29
N THR A 454 16.46 22.02 -30.89
CA THR A 454 16.35 21.47 -32.24
C THR A 454 15.19 20.47 -32.32
N TRP A 455 15.12 19.50 -31.41
CA TRP A 455 13.99 18.56 -31.35
C TRP A 455 12.65 19.23 -31.08
N GLY A 456 12.59 20.24 -30.20
CA GLY A 456 11.36 21.03 -29.99
C GLY A 456 10.91 21.77 -31.24
N THR A 457 11.85 22.31 -32.01
CA THR A 457 11.58 22.99 -33.28
C THR A 457 11.09 22.00 -34.33
N LEU A 458 11.73 20.84 -34.46
CA LEU A 458 11.36 19.78 -35.40
C LEU A 458 9.96 19.23 -35.08
N LEU A 459 9.65 18.98 -33.80
CA LEU A 459 8.33 18.52 -33.37
C LEU A 459 7.22 19.50 -33.77
N LEU A 460 7.40 20.79 -33.46
CA LEU A 460 6.42 21.82 -33.82
C LEU A 460 6.29 22.03 -35.33
N ALA A 461 7.39 21.91 -36.08
CA ALA A 461 7.37 22.00 -37.53
C ALA A 461 6.60 20.83 -38.15
N ALA A 462 6.76 19.62 -37.59
CA ALA A 462 6.09 18.42 -38.06
C ALA A 462 4.58 18.42 -37.73
N GLN A 463 4.20 18.83 -36.51
CA GLN A 463 2.82 18.79 -36.03
C GLN A 463 1.96 19.99 -36.46
N GLN A 464 2.58 21.16 -36.63
CA GLN A 464 1.85 22.41 -36.92
C GLN A 464 2.35 23.04 -38.21
N SER A 465 3.42 23.84 -38.13
CA SER A 465 4.04 24.49 -39.28
C SER A 465 5.42 25.04 -38.97
N GLN A 466 6.21 25.27 -40.03
CA GLN A 466 7.54 25.85 -39.93
C GLN A 466 7.54 27.25 -39.29
N SER A 467 6.53 28.08 -39.58
CA SER A 467 6.46 29.44 -39.05
C SER A 467 6.27 29.44 -37.53
N VAL A 468 5.42 28.55 -37.01
CA VAL A 468 5.23 28.37 -35.56
C VAL A 468 6.51 27.87 -34.90
N ALA A 469 7.19 26.91 -35.52
CA ALA A 469 8.44 26.38 -35.00
C ALA A 469 9.53 27.46 -34.89
N ILE A 470 9.70 28.28 -35.92
CA ILE A 470 10.64 29.41 -35.92
C ILE A 470 10.27 30.43 -34.83
N ALA A 471 8.98 30.77 -34.70
CA ALA A 471 8.52 31.70 -33.68
C ALA A 471 8.75 31.16 -32.26
N TRP A 472 8.58 29.85 -32.04
CA TRP A 472 8.88 29.21 -30.77
C TRP A 472 10.38 29.20 -30.45
N LEU A 473 11.23 28.88 -31.44
CA LEU A 473 12.68 28.86 -31.27
C LEU A 473 13.22 30.24 -30.87
N LYS A 474 12.71 31.32 -31.49
CA LYS A 474 13.05 32.71 -31.16
C LYS A 474 12.68 33.13 -29.73
N LYS A 475 11.72 32.44 -29.10
CA LYS A 475 11.33 32.70 -27.70
C LYS A 475 12.22 31.97 -26.69
N GLN A 476 13.06 31.02 -27.13
CA GLN A 476 13.94 30.29 -26.22
C GLN A 476 15.14 31.17 -25.81
N PRO A 477 15.69 31.02 -24.60
CA PRO A 477 16.86 31.77 -24.17
C PRO A 477 18.04 31.55 -25.12
N ASN A 478 18.76 32.62 -25.49
CA ASN A 478 19.98 32.49 -26.28
C ASN A 478 21.08 31.76 -25.48
N THR A 479 21.92 31.00 -26.19
CA THR A 479 23.06 30.23 -25.65
C THR A 479 24.08 31.11 -24.96
#